data_AF-A0AAW6C0X0-F1
#
_entry.id   AF-A0AAW6C0X0-F1
#
_cell.length_a   1.000
_cell.length_b   1.000
_cell.length_c   1.000
_cell.angle_alpha   90.00
_cell.angle_beta   90.00
_cell.angle_gamma   90.00
#
_symmetry.space_group_name_H-M   'P 1'
#
loop_
_entity.id
_entity.type
_entity.pdbx_description
1 polymer ?
#
loop_
_entity_poly.entity_id
_entity_poly.type
_entity_poly.pdbx_seq_one_letter_code
_entity_poly.pdbx_strand_id
1 'polypeptide(L)'
;MATYTISPLSAPTRSLNIASSASITNGTQVNIYATSGSNDQNWVVDSLTSTSRQYIKHFSNQAYALNAYRSGTNWNCTLRKASGNIDGYVILTKVANKTNVYTIRLSEYSNRYLTADGTGNSAKCSWRASTGGTEQQWKFTKVSTGGSGSGGATNVSEIRAKFQKVGNYDGVNGLQCVDIVRWYIDTYTTLKSTSGHGKDLVANLANNYGLAIDSTPKAPGIFSVAGGYSKWGSSGSQYGHTGIVVSVDTKNKKATVIHTGNSLDGKNPNSWVDTYSYPATGVTFVYLGNYLK
;
A
#
# COMPACT_ATOMS: atom_id res chain seq x y z
N MET A 1 5.42 -13.07 -5.53
CA MET A 1 5.56 -12.16 -4.39
C MET A 1 4.31 -11.29 -4.27
N ALA A 2 3.78 -11.10 -3.06
CA ALA A 2 2.64 -10.24 -2.78
C ALA A 2 2.71 -9.65 -1.36
N THR A 3 1.95 -8.58 -1.11
CA THR A 3 1.89 -7.90 0.19
C THR A 3 0.69 -8.39 1.00
N TYR A 4 0.89 -8.57 2.30
CA TYR A 4 -0.10 -9.07 3.22
C TYR A 4 -0.08 -8.27 4.53
N THR A 5 -1.26 -8.08 5.10
CA THR A 5 -1.41 -7.87 6.53
C THR A 5 -1.49 -9.25 7.18
N ILE A 6 -0.76 -9.46 8.28
CA ILE A 6 -0.60 -10.77 8.93
C ILE A 6 -1.13 -10.67 10.35
N SER A 7 -2.21 -11.38 10.70
CA SER A 7 -2.90 -11.28 11.99
C SER A 7 -2.89 -12.60 12.75
N PRO A 8 -2.56 -12.66 14.06
CA PRO A 8 -2.65 -13.90 14.81
C PRO A 8 -4.13 -14.26 15.04
N LEU A 9 -4.48 -15.54 14.99
CA LEU A 9 -5.86 -15.96 15.25
C LEU A 9 -6.29 -15.71 16.69
N SER A 10 -5.35 -15.64 17.65
CA SER A 10 -5.63 -15.27 19.04
C SER A 10 -6.03 -13.80 19.22
N ALA A 11 -5.73 -12.93 18.25
CA ALA A 11 -6.10 -11.51 18.26
C ALA A 11 -6.41 -10.99 16.84
N PRO A 12 -7.56 -11.36 16.25
CA PRO A 12 -7.86 -11.15 14.83
C PRO A 12 -8.06 -9.67 14.43
N THR A 13 -8.25 -8.77 15.40
CA THR A 13 -8.30 -7.31 15.17
C THR A 13 -6.92 -6.66 15.32
N ARG A 14 -5.86 -7.46 15.45
CA ARG A 14 -4.47 -7.03 15.57
C ARG A 14 -3.62 -7.61 14.44
N SER A 15 -2.57 -6.90 14.08
CA SER A 15 -1.69 -7.29 12.98
C SER A 15 -0.23 -7.19 13.39
N LEU A 16 0.60 -8.05 12.82
CA LEU A 16 2.05 -8.04 12.93
C LEU A 16 2.56 -6.68 12.49
N ASN A 17 3.39 -6.07 13.33
CA ASN A 17 3.64 -4.63 13.29
C ASN A 17 5.07 -4.31 13.74
N ILE A 18 5.60 -3.19 13.27
CA ILE A 18 6.73 -2.49 13.90
C ILE A 18 6.27 -1.12 14.41
N ALA A 19 6.99 -0.53 15.37
CA ALA A 19 6.58 0.76 15.93
C ALA A 19 6.56 1.90 14.89
N SER A 20 7.49 1.88 13.93
CA SER A 20 7.54 2.85 12.84
C SER A 20 8.38 2.32 11.68
N SER A 21 7.84 2.41 10.47
CA SER A 21 8.50 2.07 9.22
C SER A 21 9.40 3.18 8.67
N ALA A 22 9.39 4.37 9.28
CA ALA A 22 10.27 5.48 8.89
C ALA A 22 11.75 5.25 9.24
N SER A 23 12.04 4.34 10.18
CA SER A 23 13.40 4.11 10.68
C SER A 23 13.63 2.63 10.99
N ILE A 24 13.73 1.80 9.95
CA ILE A 24 14.00 0.36 10.07
C ILE A 24 15.51 0.13 10.20
N THR A 25 15.92 -0.59 11.23
CA THR A 25 17.31 -0.95 11.51
C THR A 25 17.43 -2.40 11.99
N ASN A 26 18.65 -2.91 12.13
CA ASN A 26 18.84 -4.24 12.72
C ASN A 26 18.40 -4.19 14.19
N GLY A 27 17.56 -5.14 14.59
CA GLY A 27 17.02 -5.21 15.94
C GLY A 27 15.68 -4.49 16.13
N THR A 28 15.10 -3.85 15.11
CA THR A 28 13.75 -3.26 15.21
C THR A 28 12.77 -4.30 15.75
N GLN A 29 12.10 -3.98 16.85
CA GLN A 29 11.19 -4.88 17.53
C GLN A 29 9.92 -5.13 16.70
N VAL A 30 9.54 -6.39 16.58
CA VAL A 30 8.25 -6.79 16.01
C VAL A 30 7.25 -7.04 17.15
N ASN A 31 6.03 -6.53 16.99
CA ASN A 31 4.92 -6.69 17.93
C ASN A 31 3.62 -6.92 17.16
N ILE A 32 2.49 -6.96 17.87
CA ILE A 32 1.17 -6.81 17.27
C ILE A 32 0.52 -5.50 17.71
N TYR A 33 -0.28 -4.90 16.83
CA TYR A 33 -1.00 -3.68 17.12
C TYR A 33 -2.38 -3.64 16.45
N ALA A 34 -3.25 -2.72 16.88
CA ALA A 34 -4.55 -2.46 16.25
C ALA A 34 -4.42 -2.37 14.73
N THR A 35 -5.16 -3.21 14.02
CA THR A 35 -5.08 -3.26 12.56
C THR A 35 -5.60 -1.95 11.98
N SER A 36 -4.74 -1.25 11.25
CA SER A 36 -5.04 0.04 10.63
C SER A 36 -4.78 0.05 9.13
N GLY A 37 -4.08 -0.97 8.61
CA GLY A 37 -3.59 -1.00 7.24
C GLY A 37 -2.39 -0.08 7.00
N SER A 38 -1.76 0.44 8.07
CA SER A 38 -0.54 1.25 7.94
C SER A 38 0.60 0.45 7.32
N ASN A 39 1.59 1.17 6.78
CA ASN A 39 2.81 0.58 6.24
C ASN A 39 3.59 -0.26 7.24
N ASP A 40 3.45 0.04 8.54
CA ASP A 40 4.13 -0.66 9.62
C ASP A 40 3.60 -2.09 9.81
N GLN A 41 2.46 -2.41 9.16
CA GLN A 41 1.73 -3.67 9.27
C GLN A 41 1.71 -4.50 7.99
N ASN A 42 2.43 -4.03 6.96
CA ASN A 42 2.43 -4.64 5.64
C ASN A 42 3.73 -5.41 5.41
N TRP A 43 3.56 -6.64 4.93
CA TRP A 43 4.65 -7.61 4.81
C TRP A 43 4.65 -8.24 3.44
N VAL A 44 5.83 -8.33 2.84
CA VAL A 44 6.06 -8.89 1.52
C VAL A 44 6.46 -10.35 1.67
N VAL A 45 5.74 -11.22 0.97
CA VAL A 45 5.92 -12.68 0.99
C VAL A 45 6.06 -13.18 -0.43
N ASP A 46 7.04 -14.03 -0.70
CA ASP A 46 7.33 -14.52 -2.04
C ASP A 46 6.19 -15.41 -2.56
N SER A 47 5.78 -16.40 -1.77
CA SER A 47 4.64 -17.26 -2.06
C SER A 47 4.10 -17.94 -0.81
N LEU A 48 2.79 -17.91 -0.61
CA LEU A 48 2.12 -18.64 0.48
C LEU A 48 2.08 -20.16 0.26
N THR A 49 2.30 -20.63 -0.98
CA THR A 49 2.24 -22.05 -1.34
C THR A 49 3.62 -22.66 -1.58
N SER A 50 4.69 -21.86 -1.48
CA SER A 50 6.06 -22.38 -1.62
C SER A 50 6.43 -23.26 -0.43
N THR A 51 7.01 -24.41 -0.73
CA THR A 51 7.64 -25.31 0.26
C THR A 51 9.13 -24.98 0.47
N SER A 52 9.70 -24.10 -0.34
CA SER A 52 11.09 -23.64 -0.20
C SER A 52 11.22 -22.55 0.86
N ARG A 53 12.41 -22.44 1.47
CA ARG A 53 12.74 -21.35 2.40
C ARG A 53 12.58 -19.99 1.73
N GLN A 54 12.00 -19.04 2.45
CA GLN A 54 11.79 -17.67 1.98
C GLN A 54 11.93 -16.67 3.14
N TYR A 55 11.88 -15.38 2.83
CA TYR A 55 11.78 -14.34 3.86
C TYR A 55 10.36 -13.77 3.94
N ILE A 56 9.97 -13.31 5.12
CA ILE A 56 8.89 -12.33 5.27
C ILE A 56 9.57 -10.97 5.43
N LYS A 57 9.48 -10.14 4.39
CA LYS A 57 10.16 -8.84 4.31
C LYS A 57 9.22 -7.72 4.72
N HIS A 58 9.75 -6.66 5.30
CA HIS A 58 8.94 -5.49 5.61
C HIS A 58 8.59 -4.72 4.33
N PHE A 59 7.35 -4.26 4.17
CA PHE A 59 6.87 -3.60 2.94
C PHE A 59 7.65 -2.33 2.61
N SER A 60 7.82 -1.42 3.58
CA SER A 60 8.51 -0.14 3.35
C SER A 60 10.01 -0.25 3.08
N ASN A 61 10.64 -1.39 3.43
CA ASN A 61 12.05 -1.61 3.17
C ASN A 61 12.34 -3.12 3.09
N GLN A 62 12.31 -3.65 1.86
CA GLN A 62 12.49 -5.07 1.60
C GLN A 62 13.93 -5.58 1.83
N ALA A 63 14.88 -4.67 2.11
CA ALA A 63 16.20 -5.08 2.57
C ALA A 63 16.15 -5.70 3.97
N TYR A 64 15.06 -5.52 4.73
CA TYR A 64 14.87 -6.05 6.07
C TYR A 64 13.76 -7.10 6.12
N ALA A 65 14.00 -8.18 6.85
CA ALA A 65 13.08 -9.29 7.05
C ALA A 65 12.96 -9.65 8.51
N LEU A 66 11.93 -10.43 8.85
CA LEU A 66 11.82 -11.06 10.16
C LEU A 66 13.09 -11.85 10.49
N ASN A 67 13.48 -11.83 11.75
CA ASN A 67 14.71 -12.42 12.27
C ASN A 67 14.46 -12.99 13.66
N ALA A 68 15.11 -14.10 13.97
CA ALA A 68 15.21 -14.60 15.33
C ALA A 68 16.40 -13.98 16.06
N TYR A 69 16.14 -13.15 17.07
CA TYR A 69 17.18 -12.74 18.01
C TYR A 69 17.33 -13.84 19.08
N ARG A 70 18.33 -14.70 18.89
CA ARG A 70 18.56 -15.93 19.66
C ARG A 70 19.11 -15.65 21.06
N SER A 71 18.24 -15.18 21.93
CA SER A 71 18.53 -14.93 23.35
C SER A 71 17.43 -15.52 24.23
N GLY A 72 17.81 -16.26 25.26
CA GLY A 72 16.88 -16.92 26.19
C GLY A 72 16.06 -18.07 25.55
N THR A 73 14.99 -18.46 26.24
CA THR A 73 14.10 -19.58 25.83
C THR A 73 13.20 -19.20 24.65
N ASN A 74 12.61 -18.01 24.70
CA ASN A 74 11.78 -17.46 23.63
C ASN A 74 12.61 -16.45 22.86
N TRP A 75 12.89 -16.72 21.59
CA TRP A 75 13.75 -15.84 20.80
C TRP A 75 12.94 -14.67 20.28
N ASN A 76 13.33 -13.46 20.62
CA ASN A 76 12.57 -12.28 20.24
C ASN A 76 12.50 -12.15 18.71
N CYS A 77 11.33 -11.80 18.17
CA CYS A 77 11.19 -11.51 16.75
C CYS A 77 11.58 -10.05 16.48
N THR A 78 12.61 -9.86 15.67
CA THR A 78 13.12 -8.54 15.28
C THR A 78 13.23 -8.44 13.75
N LEU A 79 13.60 -7.26 13.25
CA LEU A 79 14.05 -7.10 11.87
C LEU A 79 15.57 -7.16 11.75
N ARG A 80 16.06 -7.75 10.66
CA ARG A 80 17.47 -7.73 10.27
C ARG A 80 17.58 -7.66 8.76
N LYS A 81 18.68 -7.10 8.23
CA LYS A 81 18.96 -7.13 6.79
C LYS A 81 18.84 -8.56 6.24
N ALA A 82 18.03 -8.78 5.21
CA ALA A 82 17.75 -10.08 4.63
C ALA A 82 19.02 -10.74 4.07
N SER A 83 19.90 -9.96 3.44
CA SER A 83 21.20 -10.46 2.98
C SER A 83 22.04 -10.95 4.16
N GLY A 84 22.37 -12.25 4.16
CA GLY A 84 23.14 -12.89 5.24
C GLY A 84 22.34 -13.22 6.51
N ASN A 85 21.03 -12.99 6.54
CA ASN A 85 20.18 -13.34 7.68
C ASN A 85 19.73 -14.81 7.61
N ILE A 86 20.59 -15.70 8.07
CA ILE A 86 20.26 -17.14 8.19
C ILE A 86 19.13 -17.40 9.20
N ASP A 87 19.01 -16.56 10.21
CA ASP A 87 18.03 -16.66 11.30
C ASP A 87 16.65 -16.08 10.93
N GLY A 88 16.44 -15.71 9.66
CA GLY A 88 15.20 -15.12 9.16
C GLY A 88 14.51 -15.91 8.05
N TYR A 89 15.11 -16.99 7.58
CA TYR A 89 14.45 -17.87 6.63
C TYR A 89 13.27 -18.58 7.30
N VAL A 90 12.13 -18.59 6.63
CA VAL A 90 10.91 -19.22 7.10
C VAL A 90 10.33 -20.20 6.09
N ILE A 91 9.52 -21.12 6.61
CA ILE A 91 8.64 -22.02 5.88
C ILE A 91 7.21 -21.75 6.35
N LEU A 92 6.29 -21.62 5.40
CA LEU A 92 4.88 -21.41 5.66
C LEU A 92 4.12 -22.72 5.50
N THR A 93 3.42 -23.16 6.53
CA THR A 93 2.60 -24.37 6.47
C THR A 93 1.14 -24.00 6.63
N LYS A 94 0.31 -24.32 5.63
CA LYS A 94 -1.12 -24.02 5.65
C LYS A 94 -1.79 -24.79 6.80
N VAL A 95 -2.60 -24.11 7.59
CA VAL A 95 -3.42 -24.74 8.62
C VAL A 95 -4.62 -25.40 7.93
N ALA A 96 -4.82 -26.69 8.18
CA ALA A 96 -5.91 -27.46 7.60
C ALA A 96 -7.27 -26.81 7.87
N ASN A 97 -8.15 -26.86 6.88
CA ASN A 97 -9.53 -26.34 6.95
C ASN A 97 -9.67 -24.84 7.28
N LYS A 98 -8.58 -24.05 7.14
CA LYS A 98 -8.62 -22.59 7.35
C LYS A 98 -8.17 -21.85 6.11
N THR A 99 -8.97 -20.87 5.70
CA THR A 99 -8.68 -20.03 4.53
C THR A 99 -7.59 -19.03 4.85
N ASN A 100 -6.48 -19.10 4.11
CA ASN A 100 -5.33 -18.20 4.22
C ASN A 100 -4.72 -18.12 5.63
N VAL A 101 -4.77 -19.20 6.40
CA VAL A 101 -4.12 -19.30 7.71
C VAL A 101 -2.94 -20.24 7.61
N TYR A 102 -1.80 -19.81 8.16
CA TYR A 102 -0.55 -20.54 8.11
C TYR A 102 0.15 -20.50 9.47
N THR A 103 0.96 -21.51 9.78
CA THR A 103 2.03 -21.38 10.76
C THR A 103 3.28 -20.87 10.06
N ILE A 104 4.07 -20.05 10.77
CA ILE A 104 5.31 -19.46 10.25
C ILE A 104 6.45 -20.05 11.07
N ARG A 105 7.25 -20.93 10.45
CA ARG A 105 8.33 -21.65 11.12
C ARG A 105 9.68 -21.18 10.59
N LEU A 106 10.70 -21.03 11.44
CA LEU A 106 12.07 -20.82 10.97
C LEU A 106 12.56 -22.06 10.20
N SER A 107 13.21 -21.89 9.05
CA SER A 107 13.69 -23.03 8.24
C SER A 107 14.85 -23.76 8.92
N GLU A 108 15.79 -23.00 9.49
CA GLU A 108 16.98 -23.54 10.15
C GLU A 108 16.66 -24.14 11.54
N TYR A 109 15.45 -23.91 12.07
CA TYR A 109 15.05 -24.34 13.41
C TYR A 109 13.65 -24.95 13.41
N SER A 110 13.59 -26.26 13.22
CA SER A 110 12.35 -27.03 12.99
C SER A 110 11.31 -26.97 14.12
N ASN A 111 11.67 -26.51 15.32
CA ASN A 111 10.77 -26.32 16.47
C ASN A 111 10.71 -24.86 16.95
N ARG A 112 10.68 -23.90 16.00
CA ARG A 112 10.55 -22.47 16.28
C ARG A 112 9.52 -21.82 15.36
N TYR A 113 8.41 -21.37 15.95
CA TYR A 113 7.25 -20.79 15.29
C TYR A 113 7.00 -19.36 15.77
N LEU A 114 6.66 -18.48 14.85
CA LEU A 114 6.27 -17.11 15.19
C LEU A 114 5.02 -17.15 16.07
N THR A 115 5.12 -16.52 17.23
CA THR A 115 4.10 -16.56 18.28
C THR A 115 3.81 -15.14 18.74
N ALA A 116 2.53 -14.77 18.83
CA ALA A 116 2.10 -13.57 19.53
C ALA A 116 2.12 -13.84 21.05
N ASP A 117 2.93 -13.10 21.81
CA ASP A 117 3.10 -13.33 23.25
C ASP A 117 1.90 -12.84 24.09
N GLY A 118 0.97 -12.15 23.47
CA GLY A 118 -0.28 -11.68 24.07
C GLY A 118 -1.25 -11.18 23.01
N THR A 119 -2.41 -10.66 23.44
CA THR A 119 -3.49 -10.21 22.54
C THR A 119 -3.67 -8.69 22.50
N GLY A 120 -2.99 -7.96 23.39
CA GLY A 120 -3.04 -6.50 23.50
C GLY A 120 -2.14 -5.78 22.50
N ASN A 121 -2.33 -4.46 22.41
CA ASN A 121 -1.43 -3.59 21.63
C ASN A 121 0.00 -3.66 22.18
N SER A 122 0.98 -3.65 21.27
CA SER A 122 2.40 -3.74 21.59
C SER A 122 2.82 -5.05 22.25
N ALA A 123 1.95 -6.07 22.29
CA ALA A 123 2.35 -7.41 22.68
C ALA A 123 3.45 -7.91 21.73
N LYS A 124 4.55 -8.40 22.32
CA LYS A 124 5.72 -8.83 21.56
C LYS A 124 5.40 -10.06 20.70
N CYS A 125 6.19 -10.24 19.67
CA CYS A 125 6.24 -11.50 18.94
C CYS A 125 7.56 -12.19 19.21
N SER A 126 7.52 -13.51 19.37
CA SER A 126 8.72 -14.32 19.61
C SER A 126 8.65 -15.64 18.86
N TRP A 127 9.80 -16.29 18.68
CA TRP A 127 9.94 -17.61 18.09
C TRP A 127 9.98 -18.65 19.20
N ARG A 128 8.96 -19.52 19.26
CA ARG A 128 8.75 -20.46 20.36
C ARG A 128 8.55 -21.89 19.85
N ALA A 129 8.69 -22.87 20.75
CA ALA A 129 8.30 -24.25 20.45
C ALA A 129 6.84 -24.34 20.01
N SER A 130 6.50 -25.34 19.19
CA SER A 130 5.13 -25.50 18.71
C SER A 130 4.17 -25.76 19.88
N THR A 131 3.08 -25.00 19.96
CA THR A 131 1.96 -25.23 20.87
C THR A 131 0.73 -25.72 20.15
N GLY A 132 0.66 -25.53 18.82
CA GLY A 132 -0.55 -25.74 18.02
C GLY A 132 -1.64 -24.69 18.26
N GLY A 133 -1.41 -23.74 19.19
CA GLY A 133 -2.37 -22.73 19.61
C GLY A 133 -2.65 -21.65 18.56
N THR A 134 -3.70 -20.87 18.78
CA THR A 134 -4.15 -19.81 17.86
C THR A 134 -3.17 -18.64 17.80
N GLU A 135 -2.31 -18.49 18.80
CA GLU A 135 -1.22 -17.52 18.86
C GLU A 135 -0.05 -17.81 17.89
N GLN A 136 0.01 -19.04 17.35
CA GLN A 136 0.98 -19.47 16.33
C GLN A 136 0.36 -19.62 14.94
N GLN A 137 -0.93 -19.36 14.81
CA GLN A 137 -1.67 -19.45 13.56
C GLN A 137 -1.96 -18.04 13.05
N TRP A 138 -1.46 -17.74 11.85
CA TRP A 138 -1.47 -16.39 11.32
C TRP A 138 -2.31 -16.33 10.06
N LYS A 139 -3.31 -15.45 10.05
CA LYS A 139 -4.15 -15.15 8.89
C LYS A 139 -3.42 -14.14 8.01
N PHE A 140 -3.21 -14.51 6.75
CA PHE A 140 -2.66 -13.65 5.72
C PHE A 140 -3.80 -13.02 4.93
N THR A 141 -4.04 -11.73 5.14
CA THR A 141 -4.99 -10.96 4.34
C THR A 141 -4.21 -10.25 3.26
N LYS A 142 -4.41 -10.66 2.00
CA LYS A 142 -3.74 -10.03 0.87
C LYS A 142 -4.12 -8.56 0.87
N VAL A 143 -3.12 -7.70 0.97
CA VAL A 143 -3.31 -6.28 0.69
C VAL A 143 -3.49 -6.22 -0.81
N SER A 144 -4.66 -5.77 -1.26
CA SER A 144 -4.94 -5.55 -2.67
C SER A 144 -4.06 -4.40 -3.15
N THR A 145 -2.79 -4.70 -3.43
CA THR A 145 -1.85 -3.78 -4.03
C THR A 145 -2.08 -3.82 -5.54
N GLY A 146 -2.58 -2.73 -6.10
CA GLY A 146 -2.07 -2.35 -7.41
C GLY A 146 -0.61 -1.90 -7.21
N GLY A 147 0.30 -2.88 -7.18
CA GLY A 147 1.76 -2.71 -7.13
C GLY A 147 2.36 -1.96 -5.94
N SER A 148 3.67 -2.12 -5.84
CA SER A 148 4.50 -1.94 -4.64
C SER A 148 5.08 -0.52 -4.55
N GLY A 149 5.23 -0.03 -3.32
CA GLY A 149 5.97 1.21 -2.98
C GLY A 149 5.06 2.31 -2.41
N SER A 150 5.59 3.14 -1.51
CA SER A 150 4.97 4.39 -1.05
C SER A 150 3.61 4.31 -0.35
N GLY A 151 3.55 3.95 0.94
CA GLY A 151 2.28 4.08 1.69
C GLY A 151 1.89 5.49 2.12
N GLY A 152 2.28 6.50 1.34
CA GLY A 152 1.54 7.76 1.24
C GLY A 152 0.82 7.93 -0.10
N ALA A 153 1.23 7.22 -1.15
CA ALA A 153 0.76 7.42 -2.52
C ALA A 153 -0.70 6.99 -2.76
N THR A 154 -1.30 6.21 -1.87
CA THR A 154 -2.74 5.87 -1.92
C THR A 154 -3.48 6.28 -0.64
N ASN A 155 -2.79 6.88 0.33
CA ASN A 155 -3.40 7.28 1.60
C ASN A 155 -4.14 8.61 1.43
N VAL A 156 -5.47 8.53 1.35
CA VAL A 156 -6.33 9.70 1.14
C VAL A 156 -6.06 10.82 2.14
N SER A 157 -6.00 10.49 3.43
CA SER A 157 -5.80 11.49 4.48
C SER A 157 -4.44 12.18 4.35
N GLU A 158 -3.39 11.43 4.02
CA GLU A 158 -2.05 11.98 3.84
C GLU A 158 -1.94 12.86 2.59
N ILE A 159 -2.44 12.38 1.45
CA ILE A 159 -2.43 13.11 0.18
C ILE A 159 -3.15 14.44 0.35
N ARG A 160 -4.35 14.43 0.96
CA ARG A 160 -5.11 15.67 1.20
C ARG A 160 -4.42 16.60 2.18
N ALA A 161 -3.89 16.08 3.30
CA ALA A 161 -3.22 16.91 4.28
C ALA A 161 -1.94 17.59 3.73
N LYS A 162 -1.20 16.89 2.86
CA LYS A 162 -0.03 17.46 2.19
C LYS A 162 -0.43 18.44 1.09
N PHE A 163 -1.37 18.06 0.22
CA PHE A 163 -1.83 18.95 -0.84
C PHE A 163 -2.55 20.20 -0.34
N GLN A 164 -3.20 20.15 0.82
CA GLN A 164 -3.79 21.32 1.49
C GLN A 164 -2.77 22.44 1.70
N LYS A 165 -1.50 22.09 1.96
CA LYS A 165 -0.40 23.04 2.17
C LYS A 165 0.21 23.54 0.86
N VAL A 166 -0.07 22.85 -0.24
CA VAL A 166 0.47 23.15 -1.57
C VAL A 166 -0.51 24.03 -2.35
N GLY A 167 -1.75 23.59 -2.52
CA GLY A 167 -2.76 24.34 -3.28
C GLY A 167 -2.41 24.45 -4.76
N ASN A 168 -2.41 25.68 -5.28
CA ASN A 168 -2.06 25.99 -6.67
C ASN A 168 -0.59 25.62 -6.93
N TYR A 169 -0.37 24.50 -7.61
CA TYR A 169 0.95 23.90 -7.79
C TYR A 169 1.60 24.35 -9.09
N ASP A 170 0.82 24.57 -10.14
CA ASP A 170 1.36 24.98 -11.44
C ASP A 170 1.55 26.49 -11.59
N GLY A 171 1.06 27.27 -10.63
CA GLY A 171 1.18 28.73 -10.61
C GLY A 171 0.23 29.44 -11.59
N VAL A 172 -0.65 28.70 -12.27
CA VAL A 172 -1.69 29.26 -13.14
C VAL A 172 -2.87 29.66 -12.27
N ASN A 173 -3.46 30.83 -12.51
CA ASN A 173 -4.43 31.47 -11.62
C ASN A 173 -5.49 30.52 -11.00
N GLY A 174 -5.48 30.44 -9.67
CA GLY A 174 -6.38 29.67 -8.83
C GLY A 174 -6.10 28.16 -8.77
N LEU A 175 -6.82 27.45 -7.91
CA LEU A 175 -6.72 25.99 -7.78
C LEU A 175 -7.40 25.27 -8.95
N GLN A 176 -6.72 24.38 -9.65
CA GLN A 176 -7.19 23.67 -10.83
C GLN A 176 -7.09 22.16 -10.66
N CYS A 177 -7.90 21.40 -11.41
CA CYS A 177 -7.90 19.94 -11.34
C CYS A 177 -6.52 19.30 -11.60
N VAL A 178 -5.70 19.96 -12.43
CA VAL A 178 -4.36 19.49 -12.77
C VAL A 178 -3.35 19.65 -11.63
N ASP A 179 -3.56 20.57 -10.69
CA ASP A 179 -2.58 20.88 -9.62
C ASP A 179 -2.27 19.67 -8.77
N ILE A 180 -3.30 19.02 -8.25
CA ILE A 180 -3.13 17.86 -7.37
C ILE A 180 -2.48 16.70 -8.11
N VAL A 181 -2.78 16.54 -9.41
CA VAL A 181 -2.23 15.47 -10.23
C VAL A 181 -0.75 15.71 -10.53
N ARG A 182 -0.39 16.94 -10.93
CA ARG A 182 1.00 17.30 -11.20
C ARG A 182 1.85 17.19 -9.93
N TRP A 183 1.39 17.79 -8.84
CA TRP A 183 2.03 17.66 -7.53
C TRP A 183 2.21 16.20 -7.12
N TYR A 184 1.18 15.37 -7.28
CA TYR A 184 1.23 13.96 -6.92
C TYR A 184 2.29 13.19 -7.72
N ILE A 185 2.32 13.38 -9.05
CA ILE A 185 3.32 12.74 -9.91
C ILE A 185 4.73 13.14 -9.46
N ASP A 186 5.00 14.44 -9.33
CA ASP A 186 6.33 14.94 -8.98
C ASP A 186 6.75 14.57 -7.55
N THR A 187 5.79 14.40 -6.64
CA THR A 187 6.04 14.07 -5.23
C THR A 187 6.23 12.57 -5.02
N TYR A 188 5.32 11.76 -5.54
CA TYR A 188 5.21 10.33 -5.20
C TYR A 188 5.79 9.39 -6.25
N THR A 189 6.14 9.88 -7.45
CA THR A 189 6.68 9.03 -8.53
C THR A 189 8.06 9.46 -8.99
N THR A 190 8.80 8.57 -9.64
CA THR A 190 10.06 8.87 -10.32
C THR A 190 9.87 9.59 -11.65
N LEU A 191 8.61 9.75 -12.11
CA LEU A 191 8.26 10.52 -13.30
C LEU A 191 8.23 12.02 -13.02
N LYS A 192 8.24 12.81 -14.08
CA LYS A 192 7.91 14.25 -14.06
C LYS A 192 6.53 14.49 -14.64
N SER A 193 5.77 15.36 -13.98
CA SER A 193 4.45 15.77 -14.44
C SER A 193 4.51 16.51 -15.79
N THR A 194 3.38 16.53 -16.49
CA THR A 194 3.25 17.16 -17.81
C THR A 194 2.29 18.35 -17.77
N SER A 195 2.43 19.25 -18.74
CA SER A 195 1.49 20.36 -18.96
C SER A 195 0.20 19.90 -19.67
N GLY A 196 -0.76 20.83 -19.81
CA GLY A 196 -2.06 20.59 -20.46
C GLY A 196 -3.25 20.70 -19.49
N HIS A 197 -4.46 20.57 -20.03
CA HIS A 197 -5.71 20.60 -19.27
C HIS A 197 -6.08 19.22 -18.72
N GLY A 198 -7.15 19.13 -17.93
CA GLY A 198 -7.58 17.86 -17.32
C GLY A 198 -7.74 16.71 -18.32
N LYS A 199 -8.26 16.97 -19.52
CA LYS A 199 -8.38 15.97 -20.59
C LYS A 199 -7.04 15.44 -21.13
N ASP A 200 -5.96 16.21 -21.01
CA ASP A 200 -4.69 15.96 -21.71
C ASP A 200 -3.69 15.16 -20.86
N LEU A 201 -3.80 15.23 -19.52
CA LEU A 201 -2.79 14.73 -18.57
C LEU A 201 -2.44 13.25 -18.75
N VAL A 202 -3.43 12.37 -18.90
CA VAL A 202 -3.18 10.94 -19.13
C VAL A 202 -2.44 10.70 -20.45
N ALA A 203 -2.89 11.32 -21.55
CA ALA A 203 -2.29 11.13 -22.86
C ALA A 203 -0.87 11.70 -22.92
N ASN A 204 -0.67 12.89 -22.36
CA ASN A 204 0.64 13.54 -22.33
C ASN A 204 1.64 12.72 -21.51
N LEU A 205 1.27 12.27 -20.31
CA LEU A 205 2.15 11.45 -19.48
C LEU A 205 2.46 10.11 -20.15
N ALA A 206 1.47 9.48 -20.76
CA ALA A 206 1.66 8.22 -21.47
C ALA A 206 2.61 8.36 -22.67
N ASN A 207 2.43 9.39 -23.49
CA ASN A 207 3.30 9.66 -24.64
C ASN A 207 4.74 9.96 -24.20
N ASN A 208 4.92 10.67 -23.09
CA ASN A 208 6.25 11.10 -22.63
C ASN A 208 7.09 9.94 -22.06
N TYR A 209 6.45 8.89 -21.54
CA TYR A 209 7.14 7.77 -20.87
C TYR A 209 6.78 6.38 -21.43
N GLY A 210 6.05 6.29 -22.54
CA GLY A 210 5.62 5.03 -23.14
C GLY A 210 4.66 4.23 -22.25
N LEU A 211 3.78 4.89 -21.51
CA LEU A 211 2.85 4.23 -20.59
C LEU A 211 1.62 3.71 -21.31
N ALA A 212 1.08 2.58 -20.85
CA ALA A 212 -0.19 2.07 -21.36
C ALA A 212 -1.37 2.92 -20.86
N ILE A 213 -2.21 3.36 -21.80
CA ILE A 213 -3.51 3.99 -21.51
C ILE A 213 -4.57 2.89 -21.45
N ASP A 214 -5.36 2.87 -20.37
CA ASP A 214 -6.38 1.86 -20.12
C ASP A 214 -7.77 2.51 -19.97
N SER A 215 -8.81 1.72 -20.19
CA SER A 215 -10.21 2.07 -19.90
C SER A 215 -10.64 1.62 -18.51
N THR A 216 -9.78 0.88 -17.81
CA THR A 216 -9.98 0.40 -16.45
C THR A 216 -8.94 1.00 -15.49
N PRO A 217 -9.38 1.52 -14.32
CA PRO A 217 -8.47 2.14 -13.36
C PRO A 217 -7.65 1.09 -12.61
N LYS A 218 -6.43 1.47 -12.24
CA LYS A 218 -5.59 0.80 -11.23
C LYS A 218 -5.09 1.85 -10.26
N ALA A 219 -4.91 1.48 -8.99
CA ALA A 219 -4.39 2.35 -7.96
C ALA A 219 -2.96 1.92 -7.57
N PRO A 220 -2.01 2.85 -7.37
CA PRO A 220 -2.15 4.27 -7.68
C PRO A 220 -2.13 4.54 -9.19
N GLY A 221 -2.92 5.50 -9.62
CA GLY A 221 -3.00 5.91 -11.02
C GLY A 221 -3.54 7.33 -11.15
N ILE A 222 -3.65 7.81 -12.39
CA ILE A 222 -4.34 9.05 -12.71
C ILE A 222 -5.42 8.77 -13.75
N PHE A 223 -6.40 9.67 -13.83
CA PHE A 223 -7.42 9.63 -14.86
C PHE A 223 -7.55 10.96 -15.59
N SER A 224 -8.01 10.92 -16.83
CA SER A 224 -8.44 12.10 -17.58
C SER A 224 -9.82 11.85 -18.14
N VAL A 225 -10.71 12.82 -17.95
CA VAL A 225 -12.04 12.91 -18.55
C VAL A 225 -11.92 13.78 -19.78
N ALA A 226 -12.37 13.28 -20.93
CA ALA A 226 -12.39 14.03 -22.19
C ALA A 226 -13.28 15.28 -22.10
N GLY A 227 -12.98 16.28 -22.94
CA GLY A 227 -13.79 17.50 -23.01
C GLY A 227 -15.25 17.21 -23.39
N GLY A 228 -16.19 17.91 -22.77
CA GLY A 228 -17.63 17.75 -23.04
C GLY A 228 -18.34 16.66 -22.22
N TYR A 229 -17.61 15.85 -21.45
CA TYR A 229 -18.20 14.78 -20.63
C TYR A 229 -18.47 15.24 -19.21
N SER A 230 -19.70 15.04 -18.71
CA SER A 230 -20.11 15.34 -17.33
C SER A 230 -20.01 14.11 -16.41
N LYS A 231 -18.79 13.56 -16.30
CA LYS A 231 -18.50 12.33 -15.56
C LYS A 231 -17.28 12.52 -14.68
N TRP A 232 -17.17 11.73 -13.61
CA TRP A 232 -15.96 11.66 -12.78
C TRP A 232 -15.48 13.02 -12.29
N GLY A 233 -16.38 13.82 -11.71
CA GLY A 233 -16.09 15.16 -11.20
C GLY A 233 -16.11 16.28 -12.25
N SER A 234 -16.14 15.94 -13.54
CA SER A 234 -16.30 16.95 -14.60
C SER A 234 -17.73 17.44 -14.72
N SER A 235 -17.91 18.73 -14.97
CA SER A 235 -19.19 19.38 -15.29
C SER A 235 -19.49 19.44 -16.79
N GLY A 236 -18.70 18.78 -17.64
CA GLY A 236 -18.85 18.84 -19.11
C GLY A 236 -18.03 19.94 -19.79
N SER A 237 -17.04 20.51 -19.09
CA SER A 237 -16.12 21.50 -19.66
C SER A 237 -15.34 20.96 -20.87
N GLN A 238 -15.06 21.81 -21.85
CA GLN A 238 -14.21 21.48 -23.01
C GLN A 238 -12.75 21.11 -22.63
N TYR A 239 -12.33 21.51 -21.42
CA TYR A 239 -11.01 21.24 -20.87
C TYR A 239 -10.93 19.88 -20.14
N GLY A 240 -12.07 19.21 -19.98
CA GLY A 240 -12.16 17.94 -19.28
C GLY A 240 -11.93 18.06 -17.78
N HIS A 241 -11.47 16.96 -17.17
CA HIS A 241 -11.14 16.90 -15.74
C HIS A 241 -10.10 15.82 -15.47
N THR A 242 -9.40 15.89 -14.36
CA THR A 242 -8.38 14.90 -13.99
C THR A 242 -8.32 14.72 -12.47
N GLY A 243 -7.68 13.64 -12.04
CA GLY A 243 -7.48 13.34 -10.63
C GLY A 243 -6.65 12.07 -10.42
N ILE A 244 -6.48 11.70 -9.16
CA ILE A 244 -5.67 10.57 -8.72
C ILE A 244 -6.60 9.42 -8.34
N VAL A 245 -6.35 8.22 -8.88
CA VAL A 245 -6.97 6.97 -8.46
C VAL A 245 -6.19 6.40 -7.28
N VAL A 246 -6.83 6.32 -6.11
CA VAL A 246 -6.19 5.89 -4.86
C VAL A 246 -6.63 4.51 -4.39
N SER A 247 -7.80 4.04 -4.83
CA SER A 247 -8.22 2.65 -4.62
C SER A 247 -9.15 2.18 -5.72
N VAL A 248 -9.19 0.86 -5.95
CA VAL A 248 -10.07 0.23 -6.94
C VAL A 248 -10.69 -1.01 -6.32
N ASP A 249 -12.02 -1.03 -6.24
CA ASP A 249 -12.82 -2.20 -5.98
C ASP A 249 -13.17 -2.89 -7.31
N THR A 250 -12.46 -3.96 -7.61
CA THR A 250 -12.64 -4.74 -8.85
C THR A 250 -13.92 -5.57 -8.86
N LYS A 251 -14.44 -5.92 -7.69
CA LYS A 251 -15.67 -6.71 -7.56
C LYS A 251 -16.88 -5.85 -7.89
N ASN A 252 -16.94 -4.66 -7.31
CA ASN A 252 -18.08 -3.74 -7.49
C ASN A 252 -17.87 -2.74 -8.64
N LYS A 253 -16.72 -2.81 -9.33
CA LYS A 253 -16.36 -1.91 -10.43
C LYS A 253 -16.42 -0.43 -10.02
N LYS A 254 -15.86 -0.13 -8.84
CA LYS A 254 -15.79 1.21 -8.26
C LYS A 254 -14.34 1.66 -8.05
N ALA A 255 -14.05 2.92 -8.30
CA ALA A 255 -12.74 3.52 -7.99
C ALA A 255 -12.93 4.72 -7.09
N THR A 256 -12.15 4.81 -6.02
CA THR A 256 -12.05 6.01 -5.20
C THR A 256 -10.96 6.91 -5.75
N VAL A 257 -11.28 8.18 -5.89
CA VAL A 257 -10.39 9.19 -6.47
C VAL A 257 -10.28 10.42 -5.59
N ILE A 258 -9.17 11.13 -5.74
CA ILE A 258 -8.96 12.46 -5.18
C ILE A 258 -8.77 13.42 -6.33
N HIS A 259 -9.51 14.53 -6.32
CA HIS A 259 -9.44 15.54 -7.37
C HIS A 259 -9.76 16.92 -6.79
N THR A 260 -9.48 17.97 -7.54
CA THR A 260 -9.73 19.35 -7.12
C THR A 260 -10.22 20.19 -8.29
N GLY A 261 -10.54 21.46 -8.03
CA GLY A 261 -10.97 22.42 -9.04
C GLY A 261 -11.16 23.81 -8.44
N ASN A 262 -11.43 24.80 -9.29
CA ASN A 262 -11.43 26.22 -8.91
C ASN A 262 -12.36 26.54 -7.74
N SER A 263 -13.52 25.88 -7.66
CA SER A 263 -14.46 26.06 -6.55
C SER A 263 -13.92 25.63 -5.16
N LEU A 264 -12.76 24.99 -5.10
CA LEU A 264 -12.07 24.60 -3.87
C LEU A 264 -10.89 25.51 -3.51
N ASP A 265 -10.62 26.54 -4.31
CA ASP A 265 -9.55 27.48 -3.99
C ASP A 265 -9.82 28.19 -2.65
N GLY A 266 -8.78 28.28 -1.82
CA GLY A 266 -8.85 28.77 -0.44
C GLY A 266 -9.68 27.92 0.53
N LYS A 267 -10.25 26.78 0.12
CA LYS A 267 -11.08 25.93 1.00
C LYS A 267 -10.24 24.94 1.82
N ASN A 268 -10.81 24.49 2.93
CA ASN A 268 -10.32 23.36 3.71
C ASN A 268 -11.48 22.38 3.95
N PRO A 269 -11.46 21.20 3.33
CA PRO A 269 -10.41 20.66 2.47
C PRO A 269 -10.40 21.27 1.05
N ASN A 270 -9.22 21.45 0.46
CA ASN A 270 -9.01 21.95 -0.91
C ASN A 270 -9.09 20.84 -1.99
N SER A 271 -9.72 19.72 -1.66
CA SER A 271 -9.82 18.55 -2.53
C SER A 271 -11.07 17.74 -2.19
N TRP A 272 -11.67 17.12 -3.20
CA TRP A 272 -12.76 16.16 -3.06
C TRP A 272 -12.24 14.73 -3.03
N VAL A 273 -13.03 13.85 -2.40
CA VAL A 273 -12.82 12.40 -2.43
C VAL A 273 -14.13 11.76 -2.83
N ASP A 274 -14.15 11.14 -4.00
CA ASP A 274 -15.37 10.57 -4.56
C ASP A 274 -15.13 9.14 -5.01
N THR A 275 -16.22 8.40 -5.17
CA THR A 275 -16.20 7.04 -5.71
C THR A 275 -17.04 6.95 -6.96
N TYR A 276 -16.45 6.52 -8.06
CA TYR A 276 -17.09 6.44 -9.37
C TYR A 276 -17.13 5.00 -9.91
N SER A 277 -18.14 4.69 -10.72
CA SER A 277 -18.21 3.42 -11.46
C SER A 277 -17.32 3.44 -12.71
N TYR A 278 -16.76 2.29 -13.06
CA TYR A 278 -16.03 2.07 -14.32
C TYR A 278 -16.43 0.76 -15.02
N PRO A 279 -16.18 0.59 -16.34
CA PRO A 279 -15.65 1.58 -17.27
C PRO A 279 -16.63 2.75 -17.46
N ALA A 280 -16.11 3.90 -17.88
CA ALA A 280 -16.91 5.08 -18.16
C ALA A 280 -16.45 5.70 -19.48
N THR A 281 -17.38 5.90 -20.41
CA THR A 281 -17.10 6.52 -21.70
C THR A 281 -16.48 7.90 -21.50
N GLY A 282 -15.43 8.20 -22.26
CA GLY A 282 -14.71 9.47 -22.16
C GLY A 282 -13.77 9.56 -20.96
N VAL A 283 -13.50 8.47 -20.24
CA VAL A 283 -12.53 8.44 -19.14
C VAL A 283 -11.39 7.47 -19.47
N THR A 284 -10.16 7.94 -19.33
CA THR A 284 -8.94 7.17 -19.58
C THR A 284 -8.06 7.16 -18.34
N PHE A 285 -7.22 6.13 -18.21
CA PHE A 285 -6.40 5.90 -17.03
C PHE A 285 -4.96 5.57 -17.38
N VAL A 286 -4.03 5.96 -16.50
CA VAL A 286 -2.65 5.47 -16.48
C VAL A 286 -2.31 4.99 -15.08
N TYR A 287 -1.69 3.81 -15.01
CA TYR A 287 -1.21 3.22 -13.76
C TYR A 287 0.19 3.73 -13.42
N LEU A 288 0.37 4.21 -12.19
CA LEU A 288 1.63 4.82 -11.74
C LEU A 288 2.41 3.95 -10.75
N GLY A 289 1.84 2.84 -10.27
CA GLY A 289 2.45 2.07 -9.19
C GLY A 289 3.81 1.44 -9.53
N ASN A 290 4.16 1.30 -10.81
CA ASN A 290 5.52 0.86 -11.22
C ASN A 290 6.59 1.95 -11.06
N TYR A 291 6.18 3.19 -10.79
CA TYR A 291 7.04 4.37 -10.77
C TYR A 291 7.03 5.07 -9.42
N LEU A 292 6.49 4.47 -8.35
CA LEU A 292 6.50 5.08 -7.03
C LEU A 292 7.94 5.24 -6.50
N LYS A 293 8.19 6.33 -5.77
CA LYS A 293 9.44 6.55 -5.02
C LYS A 293 9.55 5.66 -3.78
#